data_AF-A0A061R1Q3-F1
#
_entry.id   AF-A0A061R1Q3-F1
#
_cell.length_a   1.000
_cell.length_b   1.000
_cell.length_c   1.000
_cell.angle_alpha   90.00
_cell.angle_beta   90.00
_cell.angle_gamma   90.00
#
_symmetry.space_group_name_H-M   'P 1'
#
loop_
_entity.id
_entity.type
_entity.pdbx_description
1 polymer ?
#
loop_
_entity_poly.entity_id
_entity_poly.type
_entity_poly.pdbx_seq_one_letter_code
_entity_poly.pdbx_strand_id
1 'polypeptide(L)'
;MASIARTPVCSSSSAFSRRLSTKPNGCKTVRKSLSLVSPLPSRQYSNRSQQILPSSLRAATVDDTEQLISKPVVDEISYSKQYDDVMSRPLVTSKPIEKPSKDAQAQEPNSTKVFASDVHAVGKRNLWLNRKWDSTDRTYAIFLGAMHLLCLAAPFTFSWEMVALFAVGYFITGCLGITLSYHRQLSHRSFRTPKWLEYALAYCGVLSVQGDPIEWVSTHRYHHLHTDTPLDPHSPYEGLWWSHAGWLLDHEAVEKRVSDRSNASDLEKQWFYRFIAKTYNWHVVGSFALLFLLGGFPALVWGGAVRAVWVYHITWFVNSATHVWGNQQYDTGDLSRNNWWVGILAFGEGWHNNHHAFEFSARHGLEWYQFDMTWIIINVLKFFGLADRIKLPTEAQKRRLAFK
;
A
#
# COMPACT_ATOMS: atom_id res chain seq x y z
N MET A 1 53.55 43.47 41.71
CA MET A 1 52.57 44.55 41.45
C MET A 1 51.17 43.97 41.62
N ALA A 2 50.45 44.46 42.63
CA ALA A 2 49.03 44.19 42.93
C ALA A 2 48.12 44.74 41.81
N SER A 3 46.84 44.34 41.63
CA SER A 3 45.69 44.50 42.53
C SER A 3 44.47 43.80 41.85
N ILE A 4 43.82 42.79 42.44
CA ILE A 4 42.68 42.78 43.40
C ILE A 4 41.30 43.24 42.88
N ALA A 5 40.43 42.24 42.75
CA ALA A 5 39.00 42.05 43.07
C ALA A 5 38.00 43.22 43.23
N ARG A 6 36.74 42.97 42.79
CA ARG A 6 35.54 42.75 43.66
C ARG A 6 34.27 42.37 42.87
N THR A 7 33.53 41.39 43.39
CA THR A 7 32.10 41.10 43.18
C THR A 7 31.21 42.04 44.01
N PRO A 8 29.89 42.09 43.72
CA PRO A 8 28.97 41.55 44.72
C PRO A 8 27.77 40.76 44.16
N VAL A 9 27.30 39.84 45.00
CA VAL A 9 26.00 39.13 44.95
C VAL A 9 24.96 39.97 45.68
N CYS A 10 23.71 39.99 45.18
CA CYS A 10 22.54 40.32 45.99
C CYS A 10 21.35 39.42 45.66
N SER A 11 20.91 38.74 46.71
CA SER A 11 19.61 38.10 46.90
C SER A 11 18.48 39.12 47.05
N SER A 12 17.25 38.78 46.64
CA SER A 12 16.09 38.99 47.53
C SER A 12 14.94 38.04 47.17
N SER A 13 14.45 37.37 48.21
CA SER A 13 13.22 36.61 48.29
C SER A 13 12.12 37.54 48.78
N SER A 14 10.89 37.41 48.29
CA SER A 14 9.71 37.70 49.11
C SER A 14 8.57 36.76 48.76
N ALA A 15 8.00 36.21 49.82
CA ALA A 15 6.91 35.26 49.84
C ALA A 15 5.58 35.89 49.46
N PHE A 16 4.70 35.11 48.84
CA PHE A 16 3.28 35.22 49.17
C PHE A 16 2.60 33.85 49.17
N SER A 17 2.15 33.49 50.37
CA SER A 17 1.35 32.34 50.73
C SER A 17 -0.07 32.45 50.17
N ARG A 18 -0.65 31.35 49.68
CA ARG A 18 -2.10 31.11 49.77
C ARG A 18 -2.45 29.61 49.75
N ARG A 19 -2.69 29.12 50.97
CA ARG A 19 -3.77 28.22 51.43
C ARG A 19 -4.00 26.89 50.72
N LEU A 20 -3.52 25.85 51.42
CA LEU A 20 -4.21 24.56 51.56
C LEU A 20 -5.59 24.74 52.19
N SER A 21 -6.60 24.07 51.62
CA SER A 21 -7.86 23.74 52.29
C SER A 21 -8.22 22.29 51.95
N THR A 22 -7.87 21.42 52.88
CA THR A 22 -8.43 20.07 53.04
C THR A 22 -9.92 20.14 53.35
N LYS A 23 -10.74 19.29 52.72
CA LYS A 23 -11.87 18.61 53.40
C LYS A 23 -12.20 17.27 52.72
N PRO A 24 -12.79 16.32 53.47
CA PRO A 24 -12.58 14.89 53.25
C PRO A 24 -13.87 14.12 52.86
N ASN A 25 -13.66 12.83 52.57
CA ASN A 25 -14.58 11.69 52.72
C ASN A 25 -15.82 11.62 51.82
N GLY A 26 -15.87 10.55 51.02
CA GLY A 26 -17.05 10.13 50.28
C GLY A 26 -16.88 8.81 49.56
N CYS A 27 -16.50 7.75 50.27
CA CYS A 27 -16.56 6.37 49.79
C CYS A 27 -18.02 6.00 49.50
N LYS A 28 -18.37 5.72 48.25
CA LYS A 28 -19.57 4.95 47.89
C LYS A 28 -19.23 3.93 46.82
N THR A 29 -18.93 2.74 47.31
CA THR A 29 -19.09 1.46 46.66
C THR A 29 -20.55 1.31 46.21
N VAL A 30 -20.79 1.15 44.91
CA VAL A 30 -22.04 0.53 44.43
C VAL A 30 -21.65 -0.57 43.45
N ARG A 31 -21.62 -1.79 43.97
CA ARG A 31 -21.83 -3.01 43.19
C ARG A 31 -23.14 -2.86 42.41
N LYS A 32 -23.10 -3.02 41.09
CA LYS A 32 -24.27 -3.55 40.38
C LYS A 32 -23.90 -4.92 39.82
N SER A 33 -24.66 -5.87 40.33
CA SER A 33 -24.65 -7.29 40.09
C SER A 33 -24.93 -7.63 38.63
N LEU A 34 -24.20 -8.64 38.15
CA LEU A 34 -24.67 -9.56 37.12
C LEU A 34 -26.08 -10.04 37.44
N SER A 35 -26.97 -9.99 36.46
CA SER A 35 -28.16 -10.83 36.44
C SER A 35 -28.31 -11.46 35.06
N LEU A 36 -28.50 -12.77 35.10
CA LEU A 36 -28.63 -13.70 34.00
C LEU A 36 -29.99 -13.55 33.31
N VAL A 37 -29.95 -13.70 31.98
CA VAL A 37 -30.81 -14.55 31.15
C VAL A 37 -32.28 -14.71 31.56
N SER A 38 -33.18 -14.27 30.68
CA SER A 38 -34.44 -14.97 30.41
C SER A 38 -34.86 -14.76 28.94
N PRO A 39 -35.45 -15.78 28.27
CA PRO A 39 -35.58 -15.81 26.82
C PRO A 39 -36.89 -15.20 26.32
N LEU A 40 -36.82 -14.58 25.13
CA LEU A 40 -37.98 -14.11 24.37
C LEU A 40 -38.75 -15.30 23.75
N PRO A 41 -40.09 -15.26 23.68
CA PRO A 41 -40.88 -16.35 23.14
C PRO A 41 -40.96 -16.33 21.60
N SER A 42 -40.84 -17.53 21.04
CA SER A 42 -41.10 -17.93 19.66
C SER A 42 -42.47 -17.49 19.15
N ARG A 43 -42.53 -16.80 18.00
CA ARG A 43 -43.77 -16.66 17.21
C ARG A 43 -43.83 -17.76 16.14
N GLN A 44 -44.81 -18.63 16.31
CA GLN A 44 -45.23 -19.64 15.35
C GLN A 44 -45.96 -19.01 14.16
N TYR A 45 -45.77 -19.67 13.02
CA TYR A 45 -46.56 -19.56 11.80
C TYR A 45 -48.06 -19.79 12.03
N SER A 46 -48.91 -19.02 11.34
CA SER A 46 -50.31 -19.41 11.09
C SER A 46 -50.67 -19.23 9.62
N ASN A 47 -51.06 -20.34 8.99
CA ASN A 47 -51.69 -20.42 7.67
C ASN A 47 -53.19 -20.12 7.74
N ARG A 48 -53.69 -19.29 6.83
CA ARG A 48 -55.02 -19.27 6.16
C ARG A 48 -55.08 -17.95 5.37
N SER A 49 -55.59 -17.86 4.14
CA SER A 49 -56.67 -18.59 3.48
C SER A 49 -56.60 -18.40 1.97
N GLN A 50 -57.08 -19.39 1.23
CA GLN A 50 -57.32 -19.41 -0.20
C GLN A 50 -58.44 -18.43 -0.61
N GLN A 51 -58.30 -17.79 -1.78
CA GLN A 51 -59.41 -17.35 -2.63
C GLN A 51 -59.03 -17.59 -4.11
N ILE A 52 -60.06 -17.77 -4.93
CA ILE A 52 -60.12 -18.62 -6.13
C ILE A 52 -60.43 -17.77 -7.40
N LEU A 53 -59.67 -18.01 -8.48
CA LEU A 53 -59.94 -17.88 -9.95
C LEU A 53 -60.27 -16.50 -10.61
N PRO A 54 -60.17 -16.33 -11.96
CA PRO A 54 -59.93 -17.32 -13.03
C PRO A 54 -58.84 -17.00 -14.09
N SER A 55 -58.54 -18.04 -14.86
CA SER A 55 -57.72 -18.14 -16.07
C SER A 55 -58.37 -17.54 -17.33
N SER A 56 -57.59 -16.79 -18.11
CA SER A 56 -57.77 -16.72 -19.58
C SER A 56 -56.49 -16.24 -20.30
N LEU A 57 -55.90 -17.15 -21.08
CA LEU A 57 -55.22 -16.98 -22.37
C LEU A 57 -54.68 -15.60 -22.78
N ARG A 58 -53.35 -15.50 -22.97
CA ARG A 58 -52.74 -15.28 -24.29
C ARG A 58 -51.23 -15.49 -24.24
N ALA A 59 -50.73 -16.35 -25.11
CA ALA A 59 -49.32 -16.49 -25.43
C ALA A 59 -48.84 -15.18 -26.08
N ALA A 60 -47.84 -14.53 -25.49
CA ALA A 60 -47.12 -13.43 -26.11
C ALA A 60 -45.86 -14.02 -26.76
N THR A 61 -45.78 -13.77 -28.06
CA THR A 61 -44.76 -14.20 -29.00
C THR A 61 -43.38 -13.65 -28.66
N VAL A 62 -42.37 -14.48 -28.94
CA VAL A 62 -40.95 -14.13 -28.97
C VAL A 62 -40.73 -13.15 -30.13
N ASP A 63 -40.77 -11.86 -29.85
CA ASP A 63 -40.03 -10.84 -30.60
C ASP A 63 -40.24 -9.50 -29.88
N ASP A 64 -39.25 -9.08 -29.10
CA ASP A 64 -39.07 -7.69 -28.70
C ASP A 64 -37.58 -7.48 -28.48
N THR A 65 -36.92 -7.13 -29.59
CA THR A 65 -35.73 -6.27 -29.69
C THR A 65 -34.93 -6.12 -28.40
N GLU A 66 -33.83 -6.87 -28.29
CA GLU A 66 -32.65 -6.42 -27.57
C GLU A 66 -32.18 -5.12 -28.21
N GLN A 67 -32.70 -3.98 -27.73
CA GLN A 67 -31.94 -2.75 -27.74
C GLN A 67 -30.71 -3.01 -26.89
N LEU A 68 -29.63 -3.39 -27.57
CA LEU A 68 -28.27 -3.15 -27.12
C LEU A 68 -28.23 -1.70 -26.66
N ILE A 69 -28.35 -1.49 -25.35
CA ILE A 69 -27.96 -0.24 -24.71
C ILE A 69 -26.45 -0.18 -24.93
N SER A 70 -26.04 0.34 -26.09
CA SER A 70 -24.69 0.84 -26.27
C SER A 70 -24.45 1.77 -25.09
N LYS A 71 -23.45 1.46 -24.26
CA LYS A 71 -22.95 2.43 -23.29
C LYS A 71 -22.84 3.77 -24.04
N PRO A 72 -23.37 4.88 -23.50
CA PRO A 72 -23.20 6.17 -24.15
C PRO A 72 -21.71 6.32 -24.48
N VAL A 73 -21.41 6.69 -25.73
CA VAL A 73 -20.05 7.07 -26.14
C VAL A 73 -19.71 8.30 -25.33
N VAL A 74 -19.19 8.07 -24.12
CA VAL A 74 -18.47 9.10 -23.37
C VAL A 74 -17.29 9.42 -24.28
N ASP A 75 -17.13 10.68 -24.66
CA ASP A 75 -15.93 11.12 -25.36
C ASP A 75 -14.73 10.64 -24.54
N GLU A 76 -14.08 9.59 -25.04
CA GLU A 76 -13.07 8.87 -24.29
C GLU A 76 -11.89 9.82 -24.00
N ILE A 77 -11.70 10.18 -22.73
CA ILE A 77 -10.67 11.12 -22.33
C ILE A 77 -9.30 10.41 -22.25
N SER A 78 -8.29 10.99 -22.89
CA SER A 78 -6.91 10.53 -22.76
C SER A 78 -6.34 10.86 -21.38
N TYR A 79 -5.33 10.11 -20.94
CA TYR A 79 -4.60 10.44 -19.71
C TYR A 79 -4.01 11.85 -19.78
N SER A 80 -3.44 12.22 -20.93
CA SER A 80 -2.81 13.53 -21.11
C SER A 80 -3.77 14.69 -20.89
N LYS A 81 -4.97 14.63 -21.47
CA LYS A 81 -6.02 15.67 -21.30
C LYS A 81 -6.55 15.68 -19.88
N GLN A 82 -6.81 14.50 -19.31
CA GLN A 82 -7.29 14.38 -17.94
C GLN A 82 -6.26 14.94 -16.93
N TYR A 83 -4.97 14.69 -17.15
CA TYR A 83 -3.90 15.20 -16.31
C TYR A 83 -3.88 16.73 -16.28
N ASP A 84 -3.98 17.37 -17.46
CA ASP A 84 -3.93 18.83 -17.55
C ASP A 84 -5.16 19.47 -16.87
N ASP A 85 -6.35 18.87 -16.99
CA ASP A 85 -7.56 19.31 -16.26
C ASP A 85 -7.40 19.13 -14.73
N VAL A 86 -7.03 17.93 -14.28
CA VAL A 86 -6.93 17.60 -12.85
C VAL A 86 -5.87 18.47 -12.16
N MET A 87 -4.71 18.64 -12.77
CA MET A 87 -3.59 19.41 -12.20
C MET A 87 -3.77 20.93 -12.31
N SER A 88 -4.77 21.42 -13.05
CA SER A 88 -5.09 22.85 -13.15
C SER A 88 -5.83 23.43 -11.93
N ARG A 89 -6.34 22.55 -11.05
CA ARG A 89 -7.19 22.91 -9.89
C ARG A 89 -6.67 22.29 -8.59
N PRO A 90 -7.13 22.77 -7.42
CA PRO A 90 -6.83 22.12 -6.15
C PRO A 90 -7.25 20.64 -6.16
N LEU A 91 -6.35 19.75 -5.75
CA LEU A 91 -6.58 18.31 -5.82
C LEU A 91 -7.55 17.84 -4.73
N VAL A 92 -8.51 17.00 -5.11
CA VAL A 92 -9.45 16.33 -4.21
C VAL A 92 -9.17 14.83 -4.27
N THR A 93 -8.25 14.36 -3.45
CA THR A 93 -7.73 12.98 -3.48
C THR A 93 -8.66 11.96 -2.84
N SER A 94 -9.68 12.39 -2.08
CA SER A 94 -10.60 11.48 -1.38
C SER A 94 -11.70 10.88 -2.26
N LYS A 95 -11.85 11.33 -3.50
CA LYS A 95 -12.90 10.86 -4.42
C LYS A 95 -12.29 10.21 -5.65
N PRO A 96 -12.77 9.04 -6.09
CA PRO A 96 -12.28 8.42 -7.31
C PRO A 96 -12.56 9.32 -8.52
N ILE A 97 -11.66 9.27 -9.50
CA ILE A 97 -11.85 9.86 -10.82
C ILE A 97 -11.96 8.75 -11.87
N GLU A 98 -12.61 9.05 -12.99
CA GLU A 98 -12.79 8.10 -14.08
C GLU A 98 -11.43 7.67 -14.66
N LYS A 99 -11.28 6.40 -15.04
CA LYS A 99 -10.03 5.91 -15.63
C LYS A 99 -9.94 6.41 -17.08
N PRO A 100 -8.77 6.92 -17.51
CA PRO A 100 -8.60 7.40 -18.88
C PRO A 100 -8.63 6.26 -19.89
N SER A 101 -9.05 6.56 -21.11
CA SER A 101 -9.04 5.59 -22.21
C SER A 101 -7.62 5.36 -22.73
N LYS A 102 -7.25 4.08 -22.80
CA LYS A 102 -6.00 3.62 -23.41
C LYS A 102 -5.93 3.97 -24.90
N ASP A 103 -7.05 3.87 -25.61
CA ASP A 103 -7.12 4.11 -27.05
C ASP A 103 -7.05 5.60 -27.37
N ALA A 104 -7.75 6.44 -26.59
CA ALA A 104 -7.62 7.89 -26.68
C ALA A 104 -6.19 8.34 -26.35
N GLN A 105 -5.54 7.74 -25.34
CA GLN A 105 -4.16 8.04 -25.01
C GLN A 105 -3.18 7.64 -26.11
N ALA A 106 -3.41 6.53 -26.82
CA ALA A 106 -2.58 6.11 -27.94
C ALA A 106 -2.63 7.08 -29.14
N GLN A 107 -3.69 7.91 -29.22
CA GLN A 107 -3.86 8.93 -30.27
C GLN A 107 -3.23 10.29 -29.89
N GLU A 108 -2.71 10.45 -28.68
CA GLU A 108 -2.09 11.72 -28.26
C GLU A 108 -0.78 11.97 -29.04
N PRO A 109 -0.57 13.16 -29.66
CA PRO A 109 0.53 13.43 -30.59
C PRO A 109 1.94 13.16 -30.05
N ASN A 110 2.14 13.33 -28.73
CA ASN A 110 3.44 13.17 -28.07
C ASN A 110 3.54 11.86 -27.28
N SER A 111 2.58 10.96 -27.41
CA SER A 111 2.60 9.69 -26.71
C SER A 111 3.63 8.74 -27.33
N THR A 112 4.36 8.04 -26.47
CA THR A 112 5.36 7.05 -26.87
C THR A 112 4.90 5.67 -26.41
N LYS A 113 4.85 4.73 -27.35
CA LYS A 113 4.55 3.33 -27.05
C LYS A 113 5.66 2.72 -26.21
N VAL A 114 5.33 2.14 -25.07
CA VAL A 114 6.31 1.43 -24.24
C VAL A 114 6.70 0.13 -24.94
N PHE A 115 8.00 -0.16 -24.96
CA PHE A 115 8.57 -1.30 -25.68
C PHE A 115 7.83 -2.62 -25.37
N ALA A 116 7.45 -3.36 -26.43
CA ALA A 116 6.76 -4.64 -26.34
C ALA A 116 5.46 -4.64 -25.48
N SER A 117 4.73 -3.51 -25.49
CA SER A 117 3.43 -3.38 -24.80
C SER A 117 2.43 -2.62 -25.68
N ASP A 118 1.17 -2.55 -25.25
CA ASP A 118 0.10 -1.73 -25.82
C ASP A 118 -0.11 -0.42 -25.04
N VAL A 119 0.72 -0.12 -24.04
CA VAL A 119 0.66 1.11 -23.24
C VAL A 119 1.38 2.25 -23.95
N HIS A 120 0.73 3.42 -24.02
CA HIS A 120 1.31 4.66 -24.53
C HIS A 120 1.46 5.66 -23.40
N ALA A 121 2.67 6.19 -23.21
CA ALA A 121 2.99 7.10 -22.11
C ALA A 121 3.46 8.46 -22.61
N VAL A 122 3.24 9.50 -21.80
CA VAL A 122 3.73 10.86 -22.02
C VAL A 122 4.41 11.32 -20.74
N GLY A 123 5.72 11.60 -20.81
CA GLY A 123 6.43 12.18 -19.68
C GLY A 123 5.86 13.56 -19.34
N LYS A 124 5.23 13.69 -18.17
CA LYS A 124 4.62 14.97 -17.72
C LYS A 124 5.61 15.89 -17.01
N ARG A 125 6.76 15.35 -16.58
CA ARG A 125 7.76 16.06 -15.79
C ARG A 125 9.17 15.66 -16.20
N ASN A 126 10.08 16.64 -16.23
CA ASN A 126 11.51 16.37 -16.34
C ASN A 126 12.04 15.91 -14.99
N LEU A 127 12.55 14.69 -14.90
CA LEU A 127 13.00 14.10 -13.63
C LEU A 127 14.36 14.62 -13.15
N TRP A 128 15.23 15.00 -14.08
CA TRP A 128 16.65 15.26 -13.77
C TRP A 128 17.03 16.72 -13.95
N LEU A 129 16.87 17.23 -15.18
CA LEU A 129 17.33 18.54 -15.60
C LEU A 129 16.20 19.57 -15.57
N ASN A 130 16.56 20.84 -15.40
CA ASN A 130 15.64 21.98 -15.48
C ASN A 130 14.44 21.90 -14.51
N ARG A 131 14.59 21.18 -13.39
CA ARG A 131 13.65 21.18 -12.25
C ARG A 131 14.37 21.63 -10.98
N LYS A 132 13.65 22.27 -10.07
CA LYS A 132 14.17 22.64 -8.76
C LYS A 132 14.04 21.44 -7.81
N TRP A 133 15.16 20.89 -7.38
CA TRP A 133 15.19 19.82 -6.39
C TRP A 133 15.02 20.40 -4.98
N ASP A 134 14.14 19.84 -4.17
CA ASP A 134 14.04 20.18 -2.75
C ASP A 134 15.01 19.35 -1.90
N SER A 135 14.94 19.49 -0.57
CA SER A 135 15.81 18.72 0.33
C SER A 135 15.48 17.23 0.33
N THR A 136 14.20 16.87 0.26
CA THR A 136 13.74 15.48 0.29
C THR A 136 14.21 14.75 -0.97
N ASP A 137 14.06 15.38 -2.13
CA ASP A 137 14.56 14.88 -3.41
C ASP A 137 16.05 14.55 -3.36
N ARG A 138 16.86 15.51 -2.86
CA ARG A 138 18.31 15.31 -2.72
C ARG A 138 18.62 14.19 -1.75
N THR A 139 17.94 14.11 -0.62
CA THR A 139 18.14 13.05 0.37
C THR A 139 17.83 11.68 -0.23
N TYR A 140 16.72 11.54 -0.94
CA TYR A 140 16.33 10.27 -1.56
C TYR A 140 17.29 9.88 -2.68
N ALA A 141 17.69 10.80 -3.57
CA ALA A 141 18.67 10.51 -4.60
C ALA A 141 20.04 10.13 -4.04
N ILE A 142 20.53 10.83 -3.02
CA ILE A 142 21.82 10.50 -2.38
C ILE A 142 21.73 9.13 -1.70
N PHE A 143 20.66 8.86 -0.94
CA PHE A 143 20.50 7.60 -0.23
C PHE A 143 20.36 6.42 -1.19
N LEU A 144 19.44 6.51 -2.17
CA LEU A 144 19.27 5.48 -3.18
C LEU A 144 20.57 5.30 -3.98
N GLY A 145 21.20 6.39 -4.44
CA GLY A 145 22.47 6.34 -5.15
C GLY A 145 23.57 5.64 -4.34
N ALA A 146 23.74 5.99 -3.07
CA ALA A 146 24.73 5.37 -2.18
C ALA A 146 24.47 3.88 -1.98
N MET A 147 23.21 3.46 -1.83
CA MET A 147 22.84 2.05 -1.70
C MET A 147 23.16 1.25 -2.96
N HIS A 148 22.88 1.80 -4.15
CA HIS A 148 23.23 1.16 -5.41
C HIS A 148 24.75 1.11 -5.63
N LEU A 149 25.47 2.18 -5.30
CA LEU A 149 26.93 2.20 -5.37
C LEU A 149 27.57 1.19 -4.41
N LEU A 150 27.02 1.03 -3.20
CA LEU A 150 27.51 0.04 -2.24
C LEU A 150 27.32 -1.40 -2.74
N CYS A 151 26.31 -1.66 -3.59
CA CYS A 151 26.14 -2.97 -4.24
C CYS A 151 27.32 -3.33 -5.16
N LEU A 152 28.08 -2.35 -5.68
CA LEU A 152 29.28 -2.62 -6.49
C LEU A 152 30.39 -3.31 -5.68
N ALA A 153 30.33 -3.27 -4.35
CA ALA A 153 31.25 -4.00 -3.48
C ALA A 153 30.90 -5.50 -3.33
N ALA A 154 29.74 -5.95 -3.83
CA ALA A 154 29.26 -7.31 -3.64
C ALA A 154 30.22 -8.41 -4.17
N PRO A 155 30.85 -8.27 -5.37
CA PRO A 155 31.81 -9.28 -5.86
C PRO A 155 33.03 -9.45 -4.94
N PHE A 156 33.46 -8.37 -4.28
CA PHE A 156 34.65 -8.36 -3.40
C PHE A 156 34.35 -8.83 -1.98
N THR A 157 33.08 -8.95 -1.63
CA THR A 157 32.59 -9.35 -0.29
C THR A 157 31.75 -10.63 -0.35
N PHE A 158 31.83 -11.35 -1.47
CA PHE A 158 31.05 -12.56 -1.70
C PHE A 158 31.47 -13.68 -0.76
N SER A 159 30.47 -14.32 -0.14
CA SER A 159 30.58 -15.63 0.47
C SER A 159 29.19 -16.27 0.49
N TRP A 160 29.11 -17.60 0.64
CA TRP A 160 27.82 -18.29 0.73
C TRP A 160 27.02 -17.89 1.97
N GLU A 161 27.70 -17.55 3.06
CA GLU A 161 27.07 -17.01 4.28
C GLU A 161 26.42 -15.65 3.99
N MET A 162 27.07 -14.79 3.20
CA MET A 162 26.50 -13.48 2.81
C MET A 162 25.32 -13.62 1.85
N VAL A 163 25.37 -14.59 0.93
CA VAL A 163 24.22 -14.93 0.07
C VAL A 163 23.05 -15.46 0.90
N ALA A 164 23.32 -16.31 1.90
CA ALA A 164 22.29 -16.79 2.82
C ALA A 164 21.69 -15.64 3.64
N LEU A 165 22.51 -14.72 4.15
CA LEU A 165 22.06 -13.52 4.85
C LEU A 165 21.16 -12.65 3.96
N PHE A 166 21.56 -12.44 2.71
CA PHE A 166 20.74 -11.77 1.70
C PHE A 166 19.40 -12.49 1.50
N ALA A 167 19.40 -13.81 1.28
CA ALA A 167 18.19 -14.58 0.98
C ALA A 167 17.20 -14.58 2.15
N VAL A 168 17.69 -14.76 3.39
CA VAL A 168 16.86 -14.66 4.60
C VAL A 168 16.34 -13.24 4.77
N GLY A 169 17.19 -12.22 4.60
CA GLY A 169 16.77 -10.82 4.68
C GLY A 169 15.71 -10.48 3.65
N TYR A 170 15.87 -10.94 2.41
CA TYR A 170 14.91 -10.75 1.32
C TYR A 170 13.56 -11.41 1.62
N PHE A 171 13.54 -12.62 2.15
CA PHE A 171 12.30 -13.26 2.60
C PHE A 171 11.63 -12.49 3.73
N ILE A 172 12.39 -12.06 4.75
CA ILE A 172 11.87 -11.30 5.88
C ILE A 172 11.31 -9.95 5.42
N THR A 173 12.08 -9.14 4.71
CA THR A 173 11.68 -7.77 4.37
C THR A 173 10.71 -7.73 3.20
N GLY A 174 10.92 -8.56 2.18
CA GLY A 174 10.07 -8.64 0.99
C GLY A 174 8.79 -9.43 1.26
N CYS A 175 8.91 -10.73 1.55
CA CYS A 175 7.73 -11.58 1.71
C CYS A 175 6.94 -11.22 2.98
N LEU A 176 7.53 -11.32 4.16
CA LEU A 176 6.80 -11.08 5.42
C LEU A 176 6.47 -9.60 5.62
N GLY A 177 7.42 -8.71 5.32
CA GLY A 177 7.29 -7.27 5.53
C GLY A 177 6.39 -6.57 4.53
N ILE A 178 6.77 -6.57 3.25
CA ILE A 178 6.03 -5.86 2.21
C ILE A 178 4.76 -6.61 1.83
N THR A 179 4.88 -7.85 1.35
CA THR A 179 3.74 -8.53 0.71
C THR A 179 2.69 -9.00 1.72
N LEU A 180 3.11 -9.70 2.79
CA LEU A 180 2.19 -10.25 3.78
C LEU A 180 1.63 -9.14 4.68
N SER A 181 2.49 -8.27 5.21
CA SER A 181 2.09 -7.22 6.14
C SER A 181 1.60 -5.96 5.45
N TYR A 182 2.50 -5.11 4.94
CA TYR A 182 2.13 -3.78 4.45
C TYR A 182 1.03 -3.86 3.39
N HIS A 183 1.16 -4.77 2.43
CA HIS A 183 0.21 -4.92 1.35
C HIS A 183 -1.09 -5.63 1.78
N ARG A 184 -1.06 -6.95 2.00
CA ARG A 184 -2.29 -7.74 2.19
C ARG A 184 -2.94 -7.51 3.55
N GLN A 185 -2.16 -7.41 4.62
CA GLN A 185 -2.70 -7.25 5.98
C GLN A 185 -3.10 -5.81 6.28
N LEU A 186 -2.23 -4.83 6.07
CA LEU A 186 -2.44 -3.46 6.51
C LEU A 186 -3.22 -2.65 5.46
N SER A 187 -2.82 -2.66 4.19
CA SER A 187 -3.52 -1.90 3.15
C SER A 187 -4.90 -2.47 2.86
N HIS A 188 -4.99 -3.76 2.57
CA HIS A 188 -6.24 -4.39 2.09
C HIS A 188 -7.07 -5.08 3.16
N ARG A 189 -6.49 -5.32 4.35
CA ARG A 189 -7.16 -6.02 5.46
C ARG A 189 -7.74 -7.35 4.98
N SER A 190 -6.98 -8.08 4.19
CA SER A 190 -7.40 -9.32 3.53
C SER A 190 -7.51 -10.50 4.51
N PHE A 191 -6.88 -10.38 5.67
CA PHE A 191 -6.94 -11.30 6.80
C PHE A 191 -6.57 -10.55 8.09
N ARG A 192 -6.70 -11.19 9.24
CA ARG A 192 -6.31 -10.65 10.55
C ARG A 192 -5.41 -11.63 11.29
N THR A 193 -4.47 -11.10 12.06
CA THR A 193 -3.65 -11.86 13.02
C THR A 193 -3.76 -11.25 14.43
N PRO A 194 -3.28 -11.94 15.49
CA PRO A 194 -3.07 -11.32 16.78
C PRO A 194 -2.12 -10.12 16.69
N LYS A 195 -2.36 -9.09 17.52
CA LYS A 195 -1.62 -7.80 17.41
C LYS A 195 -0.11 -7.91 17.57
N TRP A 196 0.38 -8.83 18.41
CA TRP A 196 1.82 -9.05 18.54
C TRP A 196 2.43 -9.54 17.21
N LEU A 197 1.72 -10.39 16.45
CA LEU A 197 2.17 -10.90 15.17
C LEU A 197 2.01 -9.85 14.08
N GLU A 198 0.89 -9.12 14.05
CA GLU A 198 0.69 -7.96 13.15
C GLU A 198 1.85 -6.95 13.29
N TYR A 199 2.24 -6.59 14.52
CA TYR A 199 3.34 -5.66 14.75
C TYR A 199 4.71 -6.24 14.41
N ALA A 200 4.95 -7.53 14.67
CA ALA A 200 6.18 -8.20 14.27
C ALA A 200 6.35 -8.21 12.73
N LEU A 201 5.29 -8.58 12.00
CA LEU A 201 5.30 -8.59 10.53
C LEU A 201 5.44 -7.17 9.96
N ALA A 202 4.77 -6.17 10.55
CA ALA A 202 4.93 -4.78 10.16
C ALA A 202 6.35 -4.28 10.41
N TYR A 203 7.01 -4.70 11.49
CA TYR A 203 8.41 -4.36 11.74
C TYR A 203 9.35 -4.97 10.69
N CYS A 204 9.07 -6.17 10.17
CA CYS A 204 9.80 -6.70 9.01
C CYS A 204 9.67 -5.76 7.78
N GLY A 205 8.52 -5.11 7.61
CA GLY A 205 8.30 -4.08 6.58
C GLY A 205 9.14 -2.83 6.81
N VAL A 206 9.31 -2.38 8.05
CA VAL A 206 10.20 -1.25 8.40
C VAL A 206 11.63 -1.52 7.94
N LEU A 207 12.11 -2.76 8.11
CA LEU A 207 13.46 -3.17 7.69
C LEU A 207 13.63 -3.26 6.16
N SER A 208 12.55 -3.18 5.38
CA SER A 208 12.62 -3.12 3.91
C SER A 208 13.12 -1.76 3.39
N VAL A 209 13.06 -0.72 4.23
CA VAL A 209 13.47 0.66 3.90
C VAL A 209 12.62 1.29 2.79
N GLN A 210 11.30 1.08 2.81
CA GLN A 210 10.35 1.62 1.82
C GLN A 210 9.36 2.66 2.39
N GLY A 211 9.66 3.22 3.56
CA GLY A 211 8.77 4.14 4.27
C GLY A 211 8.14 3.48 5.50
N ASP A 212 7.59 4.32 6.38
CA ASP A 212 6.90 3.83 7.56
C ASP A 212 5.53 3.23 7.18
N PRO A 213 4.93 2.39 8.06
CA PRO A 213 3.67 1.71 7.74
C PRO A 213 2.52 2.64 7.39
N ILE A 214 2.44 3.84 7.97
CA ILE A 214 1.35 4.79 7.71
C ILE A 214 1.51 5.38 6.32
N GLU A 215 2.71 5.89 5.99
CA GLU A 215 3.02 6.47 4.68
C GLU A 215 2.83 5.45 3.55
N TRP A 216 3.37 4.24 3.72
CA TRP A 216 3.30 3.19 2.69
C TRP A 216 1.85 2.77 2.43
N VAL A 217 1.09 2.47 3.49
CA VAL A 217 -0.32 2.05 3.38
C VAL A 217 -1.18 3.16 2.80
N SER A 218 -0.95 4.41 3.21
CA SER A 218 -1.69 5.56 2.68
C SER A 218 -1.45 5.74 1.19
N THR A 219 -0.18 5.73 0.77
CA THR A 219 0.21 5.86 -0.64
C THR A 219 -0.39 4.72 -1.48
N HIS A 220 -0.29 3.48 -0.99
CA HIS A 220 -0.83 2.31 -1.68
C HIS A 220 -2.37 2.35 -1.81
N ARG A 221 -3.09 2.78 -0.75
CA ARG A 221 -4.53 2.96 -0.81
C ARG A 221 -4.94 4.06 -1.81
N TYR A 222 -4.15 5.12 -1.96
CA TYR A 222 -4.39 6.11 -3.01
C TYR A 222 -4.08 5.58 -4.40
N HIS A 223 -3.02 4.79 -4.56
CA HIS A 223 -2.77 4.10 -5.81
C HIS A 223 -3.98 3.26 -6.24
N HIS A 224 -4.58 2.47 -5.35
CA HIS A 224 -5.80 1.71 -5.70
C HIS A 224 -7.01 2.60 -6.01
N LEU A 225 -7.20 3.68 -5.25
CA LEU A 225 -8.32 4.61 -5.48
C LEU A 225 -8.21 5.33 -6.84
N HIS A 226 -6.98 5.58 -7.29
CA HIS A 226 -6.68 6.44 -8.44
C HIS A 226 -5.87 5.73 -9.52
N THR A 227 -5.85 4.40 -9.54
CA THR A 227 -4.94 3.61 -10.39
C THR A 227 -4.96 4.09 -11.83
N ASP A 228 -3.78 4.37 -12.38
CA ASP A 228 -3.55 4.81 -13.76
C ASP A 228 -4.30 6.10 -14.14
N THR A 229 -4.70 6.90 -13.14
CA THR A 229 -5.24 8.27 -13.33
C THR A 229 -4.19 9.31 -12.93
N PRO A 230 -4.38 10.61 -13.23
CA PRO A 230 -3.45 11.66 -12.83
C PRO A 230 -3.17 11.76 -11.32
N LEU A 231 -4.07 11.23 -10.48
CA LEU A 231 -3.92 11.20 -9.03
C LEU A 231 -3.15 9.97 -8.51
N ASP A 232 -2.82 9.00 -9.37
CA ASP A 232 -1.93 7.90 -9.03
C ASP A 232 -0.49 8.42 -8.81
N PRO A 233 0.14 8.16 -7.65
CA PRO A 233 1.52 8.57 -7.41
C PRO A 233 2.52 8.01 -8.44
N HIS A 234 2.25 6.85 -9.04
CA HIS A 234 3.20 6.14 -9.91
C HIS A 234 2.55 5.60 -11.19
N SER A 235 1.67 6.40 -11.81
CA SER A 235 1.00 6.04 -13.07
C SER A 235 2.00 5.64 -14.17
N PRO A 236 1.81 4.50 -14.87
CA PRO A 236 2.60 4.09 -16.02
C PRO A 236 2.41 5.03 -17.23
N TYR A 237 1.31 5.79 -17.28
CA TYR A 237 1.05 6.77 -18.34
C TYR A 237 2.03 7.96 -18.30
N GLU A 238 2.68 8.23 -17.17
CA GLU A 238 3.77 9.22 -17.06
C GLU A 238 5.14 8.66 -17.46
N GLY A 239 5.20 7.36 -17.78
CA GLY A 239 6.38 6.67 -18.29
C GLY A 239 6.80 5.48 -17.43
N LEU A 240 7.46 4.52 -18.07
CA LEU A 240 7.97 3.32 -17.39
C LEU A 240 8.98 3.67 -16.29
N TRP A 241 9.85 4.65 -16.52
CA TRP A 241 10.81 5.07 -15.50
C TRP A 241 10.13 5.83 -14.35
N TRP A 242 9.09 6.63 -14.64
CA TRP A 242 8.29 7.29 -13.61
C TRP A 242 7.66 6.27 -12.66
N SER A 243 6.90 5.32 -13.21
CA SER A 243 6.22 4.26 -12.43
C SER A 243 7.19 3.33 -11.70
N HIS A 244 8.40 3.11 -12.23
CA HIS A 244 9.40 2.28 -11.57
C HIS A 244 10.04 3.00 -10.38
N ALA A 245 10.73 4.11 -10.61
CA ALA A 245 11.51 4.78 -9.56
C ALA A 245 11.44 6.32 -9.61
N GLY A 246 11.03 6.90 -10.74
CA GLY A 246 11.02 8.35 -10.95
C GLY A 246 10.10 9.08 -9.98
N TRP A 247 8.95 8.49 -9.62
CA TRP A 247 8.03 9.06 -8.64
C TRP A 247 8.71 9.32 -7.28
N LEU A 248 9.60 8.43 -6.83
CA LEU A 248 10.36 8.61 -5.59
C LEU A 248 11.30 9.82 -5.64
N LEU A 249 11.72 10.24 -6.84
CA LEU A 249 12.67 11.33 -7.03
C LEU A 249 11.99 12.68 -7.31
N ASP A 250 10.67 12.78 -7.14
CA ASP A 250 9.92 14.03 -7.25
C ASP A 250 8.92 14.18 -6.09
N HIS A 251 9.45 14.60 -4.92
CA HIS A 251 8.70 14.74 -3.68
C HIS A 251 7.49 15.66 -3.84
N GLU A 252 7.65 16.83 -4.46
CA GLU A 252 6.55 17.78 -4.66
C GLU A 252 5.38 17.16 -5.45
N ALA A 253 5.68 16.43 -6.52
CA ALA A 253 4.66 15.81 -7.36
C ALA A 253 3.91 14.68 -6.63
N VAL A 254 4.62 13.89 -5.83
CA VAL A 254 4.01 12.81 -5.05
C VAL A 254 3.21 13.37 -3.88
N GLU A 255 3.78 14.28 -3.10
CA GLU A 255 3.14 14.83 -1.90
C GLU A 255 1.83 15.54 -2.22
N LYS A 256 1.72 16.21 -3.37
CA LYS A 256 0.44 16.75 -3.86
C LYS A 256 -0.66 15.69 -3.98
N ARG A 257 -0.32 14.47 -4.40
CA ARG A 257 -1.27 13.37 -4.60
C ARG A 257 -1.58 12.58 -3.33
N VAL A 258 -0.64 12.53 -2.37
CA VAL A 258 -0.75 11.63 -1.20
C VAL A 258 -0.62 12.28 0.17
N SER A 259 -0.49 13.61 0.26
CA SER A 259 -0.30 14.34 1.53
C SER A 259 -1.39 14.09 2.57
N ASP A 260 -2.64 13.86 2.15
CA ASP A 260 -3.73 13.52 3.07
C ASP A 260 -3.62 12.07 3.56
N ARG A 261 -3.04 11.84 4.74
CA ARG A 261 -2.90 10.49 5.28
C ARG A 261 -4.16 9.94 5.97
N SER A 262 -5.31 10.65 5.90
CA SER A 262 -6.55 10.25 6.58
C SER A 262 -7.09 8.88 6.11
N ASN A 263 -6.76 8.48 4.88
CA ASN A 263 -7.07 7.15 4.35
C ASN A 263 -6.36 6.01 5.10
N ALA A 264 -5.38 6.29 5.98
CA ALA A 264 -4.67 5.36 6.86
C ALA A 264 -4.93 5.62 8.37
N SER A 265 -5.99 6.35 8.72
CA SER A 265 -6.32 6.71 10.11
C SER A 265 -6.55 5.52 11.06
N ASP A 266 -6.78 4.31 10.54
CA ASP A 266 -6.82 3.07 11.32
C ASP A 266 -5.45 2.68 11.89
N LEU A 267 -4.35 3.02 11.20
CA LEU A 267 -3.00 2.81 11.69
C LEU A 267 -2.62 3.92 12.66
N GLU A 268 -2.94 5.18 12.36
CA GLU A 268 -2.66 6.35 13.21
C GLU A 268 -3.25 6.22 14.62
N LYS A 269 -4.39 5.52 14.77
CA LYS A 269 -5.01 5.25 16.07
C LYS A 269 -4.18 4.32 16.96
N GLN A 270 -3.26 3.54 16.40
CA GLN A 270 -2.47 2.56 17.14
C GLN A 270 -1.12 3.13 17.56
N TRP A 271 -0.74 2.92 18.82
CA TRP A 271 0.49 3.50 19.38
C TRP A 271 1.75 3.01 18.66
N PHE A 272 1.78 1.74 18.25
CA PHE A 272 2.93 1.11 17.60
C PHE A 272 3.26 1.83 16.28
N TYR A 273 2.27 2.06 15.43
CA TYR A 273 2.49 2.73 14.14
C TYR A 273 2.91 4.19 14.31
N ARG A 274 2.33 4.92 15.28
CA ARG A 274 2.81 6.28 15.61
C ARG A 274 4.23 6.30 16.12
N PHE A 275 4.61 5.31 16.94
CA PHE A 275 5.97 5.17 17.43
C PHE A 275 6.93 4.94 16.26
N ILE A 276 6.65 3.93 15.41
CA ILE A 276 7.47 3.62 14.23
C ILE A 276 7.58 4.82 13.30
N ALA A 277 6.48 5.52 12.96
CA ALA A 277 6.54 6.69 12.09
C ALA A 277 7.47 7.79 12.64
N LYS A 278 7.45 8.01 13.97
CA LYS A 278 8.33 8.99 14.62
C LYS A 278 9.79 8.53 14.70
N THR A 279 10.05 7.24 14.78
CA THR A 279 11.40 6.67 14.99
C THR A 279 11.97 5.94 13.77
N TYR A 280 11.29 6.00 12.62
CA TYR A 280 11.58 5.17 11.44
C TYR A 280 13.05 5.19 11.05
N ASN A 281 13.64 6.38 10.92
CA ASN A 281 15.06 6.54 10.54
C ASN A 281 16.02 5.87 11.55
N TRP A 282 15.69 5.86 12.85
CA TRP A 282 16.50 5.17 13.86
C TRP A 282 16.45 3.65 13.71
N HIS A 283 15.30 3.09 13.31
CA HIS A 283 15.18 1.66 13.04
C HIS A 283 15.97 1.27 11.78
N VAL A 284 15.90 2.09 10.73
CA VAL A 284 16.69 1.89 9.51
C VAL A 284 18.18 1.95 9.86
N VAL A 285 18.67 3.05 10.43
CA VAL A 285 20.10 3.19 10.81
C VAL A 285 20.55 2.09 11.76
N GLY A 286 19.73 1.78 12.77
CA GLY A 286 20.00 0.71 13.73
C GLY A 286 20.13 -0.67 13.08
N SER A 287 19.32 -0.98 12.07
CA SER A 287 19.40 -2.25 11.34
C SER A 287 20.70 -2.38 10.53
N PHE A 288 21.14 -1.31 9.86
CA PHE A 288 22.42 -1.30 9.12
C PHE A 288 23.62 -1.35 10.07
N ALA A 289 23.56 -0.61 11.18
CA ALA A 289 24.58 -0.67 12.22
C ALA A 289 24.69 -2.08 12.81
N LEU A 290 23.56 -2.75 13.09
CA LEU A 290 23.55 -4.11 13.60
C LEU A 290 24.18 -5.10 12.60
N LEU A 291 23.85 -5.00 11.32
CA LEU A 291 24.47 -5.82 10.27
C LEU A 291 25.99 -5.63 10.25
N PHE A 292 26.47 -4.39 10.30
CA PHE A 292 27.90 -4.09 10.32
C PHE A 292 28.58 -4.62 11.59
N LEU A 293 27.95 -4.47 12.76
CA LEU A 293 28.52 -4.95 14.03
C LEU A 293 28.61 -6.48 14.10
N LEU A 294 27.65 -7.20 13.52
CA LEU A 294 27.60 -8.67 13.58
C LEU A 294 28.41 -9.36 12.49
N GLY A 295 28.47 -8.80 11.28
CA GLY A 295 29.10 -9.44 10.13
C GLY A 295 30.03 -8.55 9.33
N GLY A 296 30.41 -7.39 9.88
CA GLY A 296 31.33 -6.45 9.27
C GLY A 296 30.79 -5.82 7.98
N PHE A 297 31.73 -5.29 7.20
CA PHE A 297 31.44 -4.69 5.90
C PHE A 297 30.73 -5.65 4.92
N PRO A 298 31.09 -6.94 4.81
CA PRO A 298 30.36 -7.88 3.95
C PRO A 298 28.87 -8.00 4.28
N ALA A 299 28.50 -8.07 5.56
CA ALA A 299 27.10 -8.14 5.96
C ALA A 299 26.33 -6.84 5.69
N LEU A 300 27.01 -5.68 5.81
CA LEU A 300 26.44 -4.39 5.42
C LEU A 300 26.17 -4.33 3.90
N VAL A 301 27.08 -4.87 3.09
CA VAL A 301 26.90 -4.93 1.63
C VAL A 301 25.75 -5.88 1.27
N TRP A 302 25.78 -7.14 1.72
CA TRP A 302 24.82 -8.15 1.29
C TRP A 302 23.47 -8.09 2.00
N GLY A 303 23.46 -8.05 3.34
CA GLY A 303 22.24 -7.94 4.15
C GLY A 303 21.64 -6.54 4.17
N GLY A 304 22.48 -5.52 3.95
CA GLY A 304 22.07 -4.12 3.87
C GLY A 304 21.77 -3.69 2.43
N ALA A 305 22.79 -3.35 1.66
CA ALA A 305 22.66 -2.74 0.34
C ALA A 305 22.01 -3.64 -0.71
N VAL A 306 22.61 -4.79 -1.00
CA VAL A 306 22.15 -5.72 -2.05
C VAL A 306 20.71 -6.17 -1.75
N ARG A 307 20.43 -6.57 -0.51
CA ARG A 307 19.09 -6.96 -0.08
C ARG A 307 18.07 -5.83 -0.21
N ALA A 308 18.42 -4.57 0.11
CA ALA A 308 17.52 -3.43 -0.07
C ALA A 308 17.24 -3.13 -1.54
N VAL A 309 18.30 -2.98 -2.33
CA VAL A 309 18.19 -2.65 -3.77
C VAL A 309 17.42 -3.74 -4.52
N TRP A 310 17.65 -5.01 -4.19
CA TRP A 310 16.89 -6.13 -4.74
C TRP A 310 15.39 -6.02 -4.42
N VAL A 311 15.06 -5.79 -3.15
CA VAL A 311 13.66 -5.64 -2.70
C VAL A 311 13.01 -4.39 -3.32
N TYR A 312 13.74 -3.29 -3.46
CA TYR A 312 13.30 -2.08 -4.13
C TYR A 312 12.87 -2.38 -5.56
N HIS A 313 13.78 -2.89 -6.39
CA HIS A 313 13.46 -3.14 -7.80
C HIS A 313 12.33 -4.14 -7.99
N ILE A 314 12.24 -5.18 -7.16
CA ILE A 314 11.11 -6.12 -7.21
C ILE A 314 9.80 -5.42 -6.88
N THR A 315 9.76 -4.58 -5.85
CA THR A 315 8.55 -3.83 -5.49
C THR A 315 8.19 -2.82 -6.58
N TRP A 316 9.18 -2.14 -7.13
CA TRP A 316 9.03 -1.16 -8.21
C TRP A 316 8.61 -1.81 -9.54
N PHE A 317 8.97 -3.07 -9.78
CA PHE A 317 8.45 -3.82 -10.91
C PHE A 317 6.96 -4.15 -10.76
N VAL A 318 6.43 -4.23 -9.54
CA VAL A 318 4.98 -4.32 -9.34
C VAL A 318 4.34 -3.05 -9.91
N ASN A 319 4.81 -1.86 -9.54
CA ASN A 319 4.26 -0.60 -10.05
C ASN A 319 4.44 -0.42 -11.57
N SER A 320 5.60 -0.83 -12.12
CA SER A 320 5.93 -0.59 -13.53
C SER A 320 5.64 -1.78 -14.44
N ALA A 321 6.34 -2.90 -14.24
CA ALA A 321 6.27 -4.03 -15.16
C ALA A 321 4.88 -4.69 -15.17
N THR A 322 4.18 -4.74 -14.03
CA THR A 322 2.83 -5.32 -13.98
C THR A 322 1.75 -4.36 -14.50
N HIS A 323 2.07 -3.10 -14.80
CA HIS A 323 1.16 -2.16 -15.47
C HIS A 323 1.44 -2.01 -16.97
N VAL A 324 2.45 -2.71 -17.49
CA VAL A 324 2.92 -2.58 -18.88
C VAL A 324 2.97 -3.94 -19.58
N TRP A 325 3.44 -4.99 -18.90
CA TRP A 325 3.65 -6.31 -19.50
C TRP A 325 2.91 -7.41 -18.73
N GLY A 326 2.32 -8.33 -19.48
CA GLY A 326 1.61 -9.49 -18.94
C GLY A 326 0.27 -9.69 -19.62
N ASN A 327 -0.63 -10.40 -18.95
CA ASN A 327 -2.00 -10.63 -19.42
C ASN A 327 -3.04 -9.98 -18.49
N GLN A 328 -4.21 -9.65 -19.02
CA GLN A 328 -5.37 -9.24 -18.23
C GLN A 328 -6.40 -10.35 -18.31
N GLN A 329 -6.77 -10.92 -17.17
CA GLN A 329 -7.82 -11.94 -17.05
C GLN A 329 -9.16 -11.29 -16.65
N TYR A 330 -9.11 -10.13 -16.00
CA TYR A 330 -10.25 -9.38 -15.50
C TYR A 330 -10.25 -7.96 -16.06
N ASP A 331 -11.43 -7.49 -16.45
CA ASP A 331 -11.74 -6.13 -16.88
C ASP A 331 -11.83 -5.20 -15.65
N THR A 332 -10.67 -4.67 -15.26
CA THR A 332 -10.51 -3.71 -14.16
C THR A 332 -10.65 -2.26 -14.63
N GLY A 333 -10.66 -2.03 -15.94
CA GLY A 333 -10.58 -0.70 -16.56
C GLY A 333 -9.23 0.02 -16.37
N ASP A 334 -8.24 -0.60 -15.72
CA ASP A 334 -6.87 -0.10 -15.60
C ASP A 334 -5.88 -0.95 -16.42
N LEU A 335 -4.60 -0.61 -16.35
CA LEU A 335 -3.51 -1.25 -17.05
C LEU A 335 -2.86 -2.39 -16.23
N SER A 336 -3.40 -2.76 -15.07
CA SER A 336 -2.84 -3.86 -14.28
C SER A 336 -2.85 -5.18 -15.08
N ARG A 337 -1.76 -5.94 -15.01
CA ARG A 337 -1.49 -7.18 -15.74
C ARG A 337 -0.88 -8.23 -14.82
N ASN A 338 -1.25 -9.48 -15.04
CA ASN A 338 -0.59 -10.63 -14.45
C ASN A 338 0.75 -10.88 -15.15
N ASN A 339 1.83 -10.87 -14.37
CA ASN A 339 3.20 -11.04 -14.80
C ASN A 339 3.89 -12.12 -13.95
N TRP A 340 4.19 -13.27 -14.55
CA TRP A 340 4.61 -14.47 -13.82
C TRP A 340 5.99 -14.34 -13.16
N TRP A 341 6.94 -13.65 -13.79
CA TRP A 341 8.30 -13.52 -13.23
C TRP A 341 8.30 -12.51 -12.08
N VAL A 342 7.49 -11.45 -12.16
CA VAL A 342 7.20 -10.59 -11.00
C VAL A 342 6.47 -11.41 -9.94
N GLY A 343 5.57 -12.33 -10.33
CA GLY A 343 4.86 -13.21 -9.40
C GLY A 343 5.83 -14.05 -8.56
N ILE A 344 6.87 -14.60 -9.17
CA ILE A 344 7.89 -15.39 -8.46
C ILE A 344 8.76 -14.49 -7.57
N LEU A 345 9.32 -13.41 -8.12
CA LEU A 345 10.23 -12.53 -7.39
C LEU A 345 9.52 -11.71 -6.31
N ALA A 346 8.28 -11.32 -6.52
CA ALA A 346 7.49 -10.57 -5.54
C ALA A 346 6.56 -11.49 -4.75
N PHE A 347 6.88 -12.78 -4.60
CA PHE A 347 6.15 -13.70 -3.70
C PHE A 347 4.63 -13.82 -3.94
N GLY A 348 4.15 -13.52 -5.15
CA GLY A 348 2.75 -13.55 -5.55
C GLY A 348 2.20 -12.20 -6.02
N GLU A 349 2.92 -11.08 -5.80
CA GLU A 349 2.41 -9.73 -6.14
C GLU A 349 2.38 -9.42 -7.64
N GLY A 350 3.02 -10.25 -8.47
CA GLY A 350 2.93 -10.13 -9.92
C GLY A 350 1.61 -10.58 -10.53
N TRP A 351 0.71 -11.24 -9.78
CA TRP A 351 -0.67 -11.51 -10.22
C TRP A 351 -1.52 -10.24 -10.08
N HIS A 352 -1.06 -9.16 -10.70
CA HIS A 352 -1.49 -7.82 -10.36
C HIS A 352 -2.87 -7.46 -10.93
N ASN A 353 -3.23 -7.99 -12.10
CA ASN A 353 -4.59 -7.84 -12.62
C ASN A 353 -5.62 -8.57 -11.74
N ASN A 354 -5.27 -9.75 -11.24
CA ASN A 354 -6.12 -10.45 -10.27
C ASN A 354 -6.29 -9.63 -8.97
N HIS A 355 -5.19 -9.04 -8.50
CA HIS A 355 -5.18 -8.17 -7.32
C HIS A 355 -6.06 -6.94 -7.53
N HIS A 356 -5.92 -6.22 -8.63
CA HIS A 356 -6.75 -5.04 -8.94
C HIS A 356 -8.23 -5.39 -9.10
N ALA A 357 -8.55 -6.58 -9.62
CA ALA A 357 -9.92 -7.06 -9.70
C ALA A 357 -10.54 -7.37 -8.32
N PHE A 358 -9.72 -7.87 -7.38
CA PHE A 358 -10.17 -8.29 -6.05
C PHE A 358 -9.21 -7.82 -4.96
N GLU A 359 -9.08 -6.50 -4.81
CA GLU A 359 -8.09 -5.88 -3.90
C GLU A 359 -8.19 -6.39 -2.45
N PHE A 360 -9.38 -6.81 -2.02
CA PHE A 360 -9.63 -7.33 -0.68
C PHE A 360 -9.14 -8.78 -0.48
N SER A 361 -8.73 -9.47 -1.54
CA SER A 361 -8.39 -10.89 -1.52
C SER A 361 -7.08 -11.11 -0.77
N ALA A 362 -7.00 -12.21 -0.01
CA ALA A 362 -5.75 -12.67 0.60
C ALA A 362 -4.88 -13.47 -0.38
N ARG A 363 -5.45 -13.90 -1.52
CA ARG A 363 -4.82 -14.72 -2.55
C ARG A 363 -4.82 -13.95 -3.85
N HIS A 364 -3.64 -13.69 -4.42
CA HIS A 364 -3.51 -12.99 -5.70
C HIS A 364 -3.37 -13.99 -6.85
N GLY A 365 -2.68 -15.11 -6.64
CA GLY A 365 -2.61 -16.20 -7.60
C GLY A 365 -3.90 -17.03 -7.59
N LEU A 366 -4.91 -16.63 -8.37
CA LEU A 366 -6.25 -17.23 -8.35
C LEU A 366 -6.33 -18.56 -9.10
N GLU A 367 -5.45 -18.76 -10.08
CA GLU A 367 -5.33 -20.02 -10.82
C GLU A 367 -4.36 -20.99 -10.15
N TRP A 368 -4.47 -22.29 -10.45
CA TRP A 368 -3.64 -23.33 -9.81
C TRP A 368 -2.14 -23.22 -10.17
N TYR A 369 -1.82 -22.70 -11.35
CA TYR A 369 -0.45 -22.49 -11.82
C TYR A 369 0.15 -21.15 -11.37
N GLN A 370 -0.66 -20.28 -10.77
CA GLN A 370 -0.21 -18.97 -10.30
C GLN A 370 0.40 -19.09 -8.91
N PHE A 371 1.72 -19.35 -8.86
CA PHE A 371 2.45 -19.49 -7.61
C PHE A 371 2.37 -18.21 -6.76
N ASP A 372 1.93 -18.34 -5.52
CA ASP A 372 1.72 -17.25 -4.57
C ASP A 372 2.25 -17.67 -3.20
N MET A 373 3.53 -17.37 -2.93
CA MET A 373 4.22 -17.73 -1.69
C MET A 373 3.53 -17.10 -0.47
N THR A 374 3.10 -15.85 -0.60
CA THR A 374 2.45 -15.13 0.49
C THR A 374 1.11 -15.76 0.86
N TRP A 375 0.36 -16.26 -0.13
CA TRP A 375 -0.85 -17.06 0.13
C TRP A 375 -0.54 -18.39 0.84
N ILE A 376 0.55 -19.06 0.48
CA ILE A 376 0.99 -20.28 1.19
C ILE A 376 1.24 -19.96 2.67
N ILE A 377 1.95 -18.86 2.97
CA ILE A 377 2.22 -18.42 4.35
C ILE A 377 0.94 -18.09 5.10
N ILE A 378 -0.03 -17.41 4.47
CA ILE A 378 -1.34 -17.13 5.09
C ILE A 378 -2.05 -18.44 5.46
N ASN A 379 -1.98 -19.48 4.63
CA ASN A 379 -2.56 -20.79 4.96
C ASN A 379 -1.83 -21.50 6.10
N VAL A 380 -0.50 -21.39 6.18
CA VAL A 380 0.27 -21.90 7.31
C VAL A 380 -0.14 -21.20 8.60
N LEU A 381 -0.24 -19.86 8.59
CA LEU A 381 -0.72 -19.10 9.74
C LEU A 381 -2.15 -19.49 10.12
N LYS A 382 -3.04 -19.67 9.14
CA LYS A 382 -4.41 -20.14 9.36
C LYS A 382 -4.45 -21.51 10.03
N PHE A 383 -3.62 -22.45 9.55
CA PHE A 383 -3.52 -23.80 10.12
C PHE A 383 -3.14 -23.78 11.60
N PHE A 384 -2.23 -22.90 11.99
CA PHE A 384 -1.85 -22.69 13.40
C PHE A 384 -2.82 -21.78 14.19
N GLY A 385 -3.95 -21.36 13.60
CA GLY A 385 -4.91 -20.46 14.26
C GLY A 385 -4.41 -19.03 14.46
N LEU A 386 -3.33 -18.63 13.77
CA LEU A 386 -2.73 -17.30 13.84
C LEU A 386 -3.28 -16.32 12.80
N ALA A 387 -3.99 -16.81 11.77
CA ALA A 387 -4.70 -15.98 10.80
C ALA A 387 -6.18 -16.33 10.72
N ASP A 388 -7.05 -15.33 10.82
CA ASP A 388 -8.50 -15.45 10.68
C ASP A 388 -9.08 -14.40 9.71
N ARG A 389 -10.41 -14.44 9.49
CA ARG A 389 -11.16 -13.51 8.63
C ARG A 389 -10.56 -13.34 7.23
N ILE A 390 -10.02 -14.43 6.69
CA ILE A 390 -9.40 -14.48 5.36
C ILE A 390 -10.49 -14.25 4.30
N LYS A 391 -10.28 -13.26 3.45
CA LYS A 391 -11.19 -12.91 2.36
C LYS A 391 -10.68 -13.46 1.04
N LEU A 392 -11.61 -13.98 0.23
CA LEU A 392 -11.35 -14.50 -1.11
C LEU A 392 -12.51 -14.09 -2.03
N PRO A 393 -12.27 -13.90 -3.34
CA PRO A 393 -13.33 -13.64 -4.28
C PRO A 393 -14.19 -14.89 -4.49
N THR A 394 -15.49 -14.67 -4.65
CA THR A 394 -16.45 -15.71 -5.05
C THR A 394 -16.40 -15.95 -6.57
N GLU A 395 -16.85 -17.11 -7.03
CA GLU A 395 -16.97 -17.39 -8.47
C GLU A 395 -17.87 -16.38 -9.20
N ALA A 396 -18.92 -15.90 -8.55
CA ALA A 396 -19.80 -14.88 -9.11
C ALA A 396 -19.07 -13.54 -9.32
N GLN A 397 -18.23 -13.13 -8.36
CA GLN A 397 -17.39 -11.94 -8.49
C GLN A 397 -16.37 -12.09 -9.63
N LYS A 398 -15.73 -13.26 -9.72
CA LYS A 398 -14.80 -13.57 -10.82
C LYS A 398 -15.46 -13.50 -12.20
N ARG A 399 -16.62 -14.14 -12.37
CA ARG A 399 -17.36 -14.10 -13.64
C ARG A 399 -17.83 -12.69 -14.03
N ARG A 400 -18.18 -11.86 -13.05
CA ARG A 400 -18.63 -10.49 -13.30
C ARG A 400 -17.53 -9.61 -13.90
N LEU A 401 -16.28 -9.81 -13.49
CA LEU A 401 -15.13 -9.04 -13.96
C LEU A 401 -14.36 -9.74 -15.07
N ALA A 402 -14.70 -10.97 -15.46
CA ALA A 402 -14.06 -11.60 -16.60
C ALA A 402 -14.38 -10.84 -17.90
N PHE A 403 -13.43 -10.78 -18.83
CA PHE A 403 -13.71 -10.31 -20.19
C PHE A 403 -14.82 -11.18 -20.80
N LYS A 404 -15.78 -10.52 -21.47
CA LYS A 404 -16.94 -11.17 -22.10
C LYS A 404 -16.60 -11.82 -23.42
#